data_AF-A0A8F9XKV4-F1
#
_entry.id   AF-A0A8F9XKV4-F1
#
_cell.length_a   1.000
_cell.length_b   1.000
_cell.length_c   1.000
_cell.angle_alpha   90.00
_cell.angle_beta   90.00
_cell.angle_gamma   90.00
#
_symmetry.space_group_name_H-M   'P 1'
#
loop_
_entity.id
_entity.type
_entity.pdbx_description
1 polymer ?
#
loop_
_entity_poly.entity_id
_entity_poly.type
_entity_poly.pdbx_seq_one_letter_code
_entity_poly.pdbx_strand_id
1 'polypeptide(L)'
;MYRVILFWAALLSVAATAEAANGNPQLARMAGTWRMDPAASVDLAAWQTMDLTIAVDGGKVTLTRHLAAGRRSYDEVTALDLAKDVNVVPLPWWSANRHLGAYSGGDHTKKVRVQLLEGGRILRTTADFVLDTQQGPHPVNVITDYRLSASGTQLTVIELRSTRNQPLVYVFKRPGDKSIGTAVDGENAE
;
A
#
# COMPACT_ATOMS: atom_id res chain seq x y z
N MET A 1 -10.89 -70.36 26.91
CA MET A 1 -10.69 -69.55 28.11
C MET A 1 -10.01 -68.24 27.70
N TYR A 2 -10.64 -67.12 28.02
CA TYR A 2 -10.27 -65.75 27.64
C TYR A 2 -8.89 -65.32 28.17
N ARG A 3 -8.15 -64.53 27.38
CA ARG A 3 -7.57 -63.26 27.84
C ARG A 3 -7.20 -62.35 26.67
N VAL A 4 -7.93 -61.25 26.60
CA VAL A 4 -7.75 -60.08 25.74
C VAL A 4 -6.56 -59.29 26.29
N ILE A 5 -5.62 -58.89 25.42
CA ILE A 5 -4.71 -57.77 25.69
C ILE A 5 -4.73 -56.87 24.45
N LEU A 6 -5.44 -55.76 24.59
CA LEU A 6 -5.42 -54.58 23.73
C LEU A 6 -4.10 -53.84 23.96
N PHE A 7 -3.34 -53.54 22.91
CA PHE A 7 -2.38 -52.44 22.94
C PHE A 7 -2.44 -51.63 21.64
N TRP A 8 -3.13 -50.50 21.78
CA TRP A 8 -3.05 -49.21 21.09
C TRP A 8 -2.07 -49.06 19.92
N ALA A 9 -2.67 -48.79 18.75
CA ALA A 9 -2.00 -48.18 17.61
C ALA A 9 -1.60 -46.73 17.96
N ALA A 10 -0.30 -46.45 17.98
CA ALA A 10 0.20 -45.09 17.85
C ALA A 10 0.19 -44.73 16.36
N LEU A 11 -0.87 -44.04 15.92
CA LEU A 11 -0.81 -43.27 14.68
C LEU A 11 0.24 -42.17 14.90
N LEU A 12 1.44 -42.36 14.35
CA LEU A 12 2.31 -41.23 14.03
C LEU A 12 1.61 -40.45 12.91
N SER A 13 0.82 -39.47 13.32
CA SER A 13 0.47 -38.34 12.45
C SER A 13 1.78 -37.62 12.15
N VAL A 14 2.41 -37.97 11.03
CA VAL A 14 3.34 -37.06 10.37
C VAL A 14 2.47 -35.86 10.00
N ALA A 15 2.47 -34.84 10.86
CA ALA A 15 1.97 -33.54 10.51
C ALA A 15 2.75 -33.15 9.26
N ALA A 16 2.06 -33.13 8.12
CA ALA A 16 2.59 -32.54 6.92
C ALA A 16 2.96 -31.11 7.27
N THR A 17 4.25 -30.87 7.50
CA THR A 17 4.86 -29.57 7.29
C THR A 17 4.72 -29.30 5.79
N ALA A 18 3.53 -28.86 5.39
CA ALA A 18 3.36 -28.19 4.12
C ALA A 18 4.28 -26.98 4.19
N GLU A 19 5.39 -27.08 3.48
CA GLU A 19 6.32 -25.99 3.25
C GLU A 19 5.53 -24.72 2.97
N ALA A 20 5.73 -23.72 3.82
CA ALA A 20 5.43 -22.33 3.53
C ALA A 20 6.34 -21.89 2.37
N ALA A 21 6.06 -22.40 1.18
CA ALA A 21 6.68 -22.03 -0.07
C ALA A 21 5.70 -21.11 -0.82
N ASN A 22 5.88 -19.82 -0.58
CA ASN A 22 5.73 -18.70 -1.52
C ASN A 22 4.37 -18.44 -2.18
N GLY A 23 3.61 -17.55 -1.54
CA GLY A 23 2.71 -16.61 -2.20
C GLY A 23 1.37 -16.48 -1.47
N ASN A 24 1.08 -15.31 -0.90
CA ASN A 24 -0.29 -15.00 -0.50
C ASN A 24 -1.11 -14.79 -1.79
N PRO A 25 -2.11 -15.65 -2.11
CA PRO A 25 -2.80 -15.61 -3.39
C PRO A 25 -3.65 -14.34 -3.57
N GLN A 26 -4.17 -13.77 -2.48
CA GLN A 26 -4.92 -12.51 -2.55
C GLN A 26 -3.99 -11.32 -2.80
N LEU A 27 -2.82 -11.31 -2.16
CA LEU A 27 -1.78 -10.31 -2.44
C LEU A 27 -1.29 -10.41 -3.89
N ALA A 28 -1.10 -11.64 -4.41
CA ALA A 28 -0.73 -11.84 -5.81
C ALA A 28 -1.77 -11.25 -6.79
N ARG A 29 -3.07 -11.28 -6.46
CA ARG A 29 -4.13 -10.63 -7.26
C ARG A 29 -4.05 -9.10 -7.26
N MET A 30 -3.39 -8.48 -6.28
CA MET A 30 -3.11 -7.04 -6.29
C MET A 30 -2.01 -6.66 -7.27
N ALA A 31 -1.18 -7.61 -7.70
CA ALA A 31 -0.04 -7.31 -8.54
C ALA A 31 -0.46 -6.69 -9.89
N GLY A 32 0.47 -5.94 -10.47
CA GLY A 32 0.33 -5.24 -11.74
C GLY A 32 0.04 -3.75 -11.57
N THR A 33 -0.31 -3.12 -12.68
CA THR A 33 -0.57 -1.68 -12.75
C THR A 33 -2.05 -1.38 -12.55
N TRP A 34 -2.30 -0.26 -11.89
CA TRP A 34 -3.60 0.28 -11.53
C TRP A 34 -3.61 1.76 -11.89
N ARG A 35 -4.58 2.17 -12.71
CA ARG A 35 -4.80 3.58 -13.08
C ARG A 35 -5.88 4.14 -12.18
N MET A 36 -5.58 5.26 -11.54
CA MET A 36 -6.54 5.97 -10.71
C MET A 36 -7.69 6.52 -11.57
N ASP A 37 -8.90 6.38 -11.06
CA ASP A 37 -10.11 7.05 -11.53
C ASP A 37 -10.26 8.40 -10.77
N PRO A 38 -9.93 9.53 -11.41
CA PRO A 38 -10.02 10.83 -10.78
C PRO A 38 -11.45 11.23 -10.40
N ALA A 39 -12.48 10.76 -11.11
CA ALA A 39 -13.87 11.09 -10.79
C ALA A 39 -14.37 10.39 -9.52
N ALA A 40 -13.76 9.27 -9.17
CA ALA A 40 -14.09 8.47 -7.98
C ALA A 40 -13.08 8.64 -6.83
N SER A 41 -12.10 9.53 -6.99
CA SER A 41 -11.03 9.77 -6.00
C SER A 41 -11.15 11.15 -5.37
N VAL A 42 -10.62 11.31 -4.16
CA VAL A 42 -10.56 12.61 -3.48
C VAL A 42 -9.11 13.07 -3.31
N ASP A 43 -8.91 14.36 -3.59
CA ASP A 43 -7.72 15.15 -3.28
C ASP A 43 -6.38 14.53 -3.73
N LEU A 44 -5.97 14.92 -4.94
CA LEU A 44 -4.69 14.59 -5.55
C LEU A 44 -3.58 15.59 -5.20
N ALA A 45 -3.85 16.52 -4.29
CA ALA A 45 -3.02 17.69 -4.04
C ALA A 45 -2.64 18.39 -5.36
N ALA A 46 -1.34 18.43 -5.68
CA ALA A 46 -0.82 19.08 -6.88
C ALA A 46 -0.75 18.17 -8.14
N TRP A 47 -1.25 16.93 -8.05
CA TRP A 47 -1.18 15.94 -9.12
C TRP A 47 -2.53 15.80 -9.85
N GLN A 48 -2.52 15.36 -11.10
CA GLN A 48 -3.74 15.15 -11.90
C GLN A 48 -4.00 13.67 -12.15
N THR A 49 -2.95 12.88 -12.31
CA THR A 49 -3.04 11.45 -12.53
C THR A 49 -2.09 10.70 -11.60
N MET A 50 -2.48 9.47 -11.28
CA MET A 50 -1.66 8.54 -10.52
C MET A 50 -1.81 7.14 -11.11
N ASP A 51 -0.69 6.54 -11.47
CA ASP A 51 -0.56 5.10 -11.70
C ASP A 51 0.10 4.45 -10.49
N LEU A 52 -0.48 3.37 -10.01
CA LEU A 52 0.10 2.54 -8.95
C LEU A 52 0.47 1.19 -9.54
N THR A 53 1.77 0.87 -9.53
CA THR A 53 2.26 -0.47 -9.84
C THR A 53 2.62 -1.19 -8.55
N ILE A 54 2.03 -2.36 -8.36
CA ILE A 54 2.32 -3.27 -7.25
C ILE A 54 3.06 -4.47 -7.83
N ALA A 55 4.33 -4.61 -7.50
CA ALA A 55 5.11 -5.82 -7.81
C ALA A 55 5.16 -6.71 -6.57
N VAL A 56 4.84 -8.00 -6.74
CA VAL A 56 4.88 -9.01 -5.67
C VAL A 56 5.85 -10.11 -6.10
N ASP A 57 6.89 -10.32 -5.32
CA ASP A 57 7.90 -11.36 -5.53
C ASP A 57 8.10 -12.13 -4.22
N GLY A 58 7.37 -13.23 -4.06
CA GLY A 58 7.33 -14.00 -2.82
C GLY A 58 6.94 -13.14 -1.62
N GLY A 59 7.86 -12.99 -0.66
CA GLY A 59 7.71 -12.16 0.53
C GLY A 59 8.05 -10.68 0.32
N LYS A 60 8.32 -10.23 -0.91
CA LYS A 60 8.67 -8.83 -1.20
C LYS A 60 7.54 -8.15 -1.98
N VAL A 61 7.28 -6.88 -1.64
CA VAL A 61 6.30 -6.03 -2.32
C VAL A 61 6.96 -4.71 -2.67
N THR A 62 6.89 -4.29 -3.93
CA THR A 62 7.30 -2.94 -4.35
C THR A 62 6.08 -2.16 -4.80
N LEU A 63 5.82 -1.04 -4.14
CA LEU A 63 4.77 -0.09 -4.47
C LEU A 63 5.41 1.08 -5.21
N THR A 64 5.02 1.29 -6.46
CA THR A 64 5.48 2.42 -7.27
C THR A 64 4.29 3.29 -7.61
N ARG A 65 4.27 4.52 -7.11
CA ARG A 65 3.28 5.54 -7.50
C ARG A 65 3.91 6.48 -8.51
N HIS A 66 3.46 6.40 -9.74
CA HIS A 66 3.78 7.36 -10.78
C HIS A 66 2.76 8.49 -10.74
N LEU A 67 3.19 9.67 -10.33
CA LEU A 67 2.36 10.86 -10.22
C LEU A 67 2.65 11.79 -11.39
N ALA A 68 1.62 12.37 -12.01
CA ALA A 68 1.81 13.32 -13.09
C ALA A 68 0.80 14.48 -13.08
N ALA A 69 1.26 15.65 -13.54
CA ALA A 69 0.45 16.85 -13.79
C ALA A 69 1.12 17.73 -14.86
N GLY A 70 0.43 17.93 -15.99
CA GLY A 70 1.01 18.61 -17.16
C GLY A 70 2.34 17.98 -17.58
N ARG A 71 3.42 18.79 -17.60
CA ARG A 71 4.79 18.34 -17.96
C ARG A 71 5.57 17.70 -16.81
N ARG A 72 5.00 17.61 -15.61
CA ARG A 72 5.69 17.14 -14.41
C ARG A 72 5.31 15.70 -14.13
N SER A 73 6.30 14.89 -13.78
CA SER A 73 6.10 13.54 -13.25
C SER A 73 7.05 13.26 -12.08
N TYR A 74 6.68 12.29 -11.25
CA TYR A 74 7.50 11.80 -10.15
C TYR A 74 7.11 10.36 -9.80
N ASP A 75 8.12 9.51 -9.57
CA ASP A 75 7.94 8.14 -9.10
C ASP A 75 8.26 8.05 -7.61
N GLU A 76 7.27 7.69 -6.80
CA GLU A 76 7.48 7.29 -5.42
C GLU A 76 7.57 5.77 -5.34
N VAL A 77 8.75 5.26 -4.98
CA VAL A 77 9.02 3.81 -4.85
C VAL A 77 9.14 3.44 -3.38
N THR A 78 8.35 2.47 -2.95
CA THR A 78 8.40 1.89 -1.60
C THR A 78 8.59 0.38 -1.70
N ALA A 79 9.81 -0.08 -1.43
CA ALA A 79 10.16 -1.50 -1.40
C ALA A 79 9.98 -2.07 0.01
N LEU A 80 9.24 -3.16 0.14
CA LEU A 80 8.84 -3.77 1.40
C LEU A 80 9.26 -5.25 1.40
N ASP A 81 9.81 -5.67 2.52
CA ASP A 81 10.01 -7.06 2.90
C ASP A 81 8.98 -7.40 3.98
N LEU A 82 8.08 -8.35 3.67
CA LEU A 82 6.99 -8.76 4.55
C LEU A 82 7.47 -9.56 5.76
N ALA A 83 8.71 -10.07 5.74
CA ALA A 83 9.31 -10.76 6.88
C ALA A 83 9.94 -9.80 7.90
N LYS A 84 10.07 -8.51 7.58
CA LYS A 84 10.64 -7.50 8.47
C LYS A 84 9.54 -6.82 9.28
N ASP A 85 9.79 -6.69 10.59
CA ASP A 85 8.94 -5.89 11.47
C ASP A 85 8.87 -4.42 11.04
N VAL A 86 10.01 -3.87 10.58
CA VAL A 86 10.13 -2.50 10.08
C VAL A 86 11.01 -2.48 8.83
N ASN A 87 10.49 -1.87 7.77
CA ASN A 87 11.23 -1.53 6.56
C ASN A 87 11.70 -0.07 6.65
N VAL A 88 12.98 0.20 6.41
CA VAL A 88 13.49 1.56 6.27
C VAL A 88 13.63 1.84 4.78
N VAL A 89 12.88 2.81 4.27
CA VAL A 89 12.81 3.10 2.83
C VAL A 89 13.11 4.57 2.57
N PRO A 90 13.68 4.91 1.39
CA PRO A 90 13.92 6.30 1.03
C PRO A 90 12.64 7.14 1.02
N LEU A 91 12.75 8.36 1.51
CA LEU A 91 11.77 9.43 1.41
C LEU A 91 12.52 10.72 1.04
N PRO A 92 13.04 10.83 -0.20
CA PRO A 92 13.79 12.02 -0.61
C PRO A 92 12.93 13.28 -0.61
N TRP A 93 11.61 13.12 -0.75
CA TRP A 93 10.65 14.21 -0.91
C TRP A 93 9.22 13.76 -0.52
N TRP A 94 8.41 14.68 0.01
CA TRP A 94 6.98 14.45 0.24
C TRP A 94 6.13 14.90 -0.97
N SER A 95 5.71 13.92 -1.77
CA SER A 95 4.92 14.11 -3.00
C SER A 95 3.56 14.79 -2.82
N ALA A 96 2.79 14.39 -1.83
CA ALA A 96 1.40 14.79 -1.63
C ALA A 96 1.15 16.18 -0.99
N ASN A 97 2.16 16.96 -0.59
CA ASN A 97 1.97 18.27 0.07
C ASN A 97 2.96 19.33 -0.41
N ARG A 98 3.27 19.30 -1.71
CA ARG A 98 4.26 20.17 -2.38
C ARG A 98 4.13 21.66 -2.06
N HIS A 99 2.91 22.15 -1.83
CA HIS A 99 2.60 23.56 -1.65
C HIS A 99 2.81 24.08 -0.23
N LEU A 100 3.09 23.21 0.75
CA LEU A 100 3.16 23.58 2.17
C LEU A 100 4.57 23.96 2.65
N GLY A 101 5.57 23.99 1.77
CA GLY A 101 6.95 24.30 2.16
C GLY A 101 7.53 23.32 3.19
N ALA A 102 7.02 22.09 3.21
CA ALA A 102 7.48 21.02 4.06
C ALA A 102 8.36 20.04 3.27
N TYR A 103 9.49 19.67 3.84
CA TYR A 103 10.51 18.84 3.19
C TYR A 103 10.81 17.60 4.02
N SER A 104 11.24 16.52 3.39
CA SER A 104 11.73 15.36 4.13
C SER A 104 12.87 15.78 5.04
N GLY A 105 12.71 15.56 6.34
CA GLY A 105 13.73 15.87 7.34
C GLY A 105 14.57 14.65 7.72
N GLY A 106 15.51 14.88 8.63
CA GLY A 106 16.34 13.82 9.21
C GLY A 106 17.22 13.10 8.19
N ASP A 107 17.14 11.77 8.16
CA ASP A 107 17.94 10.90 7.28
C ASP A 107 17.29 10.68 5.90
N HIS A 108 16.23 11.43 5.57
CA HIS A 108 15.44 11.27 4.34
C HIS A 108 14.92 9.84 4.16
N THR A 109 14.53 9.18 5.25
CA THR A 109 13.86 7.88 5.23
C THR A 109 12.49 7.91 5.89
N LYS A 110 11.68 6.89 5.60
CA LYS A 110 10.49 6.55 6.37
C LYS A 110 10.59 5.13 6.89
N LYS A 111 10.11 4.91 8.12
CA LYS A 111 9.98 3.58 8.74
C LYS A 111 8.59 3.05 8.44
N VAL A 112 8.52 1.95 7.71
CA VAL A 112 7.25 1.36 7.25
C VAL A 112 7.06 -0.01 7.87
N ARG A 113 5.94 -0.17 8.58
CA ARG A 113 5.45 -1.48 9.04
C ARG A 113 4.38 -1.95 8.07
N VAL A 114 4.33 -3.26 7.82
CA VAL A 114 3.42 -3.86 6.84
C VAL A 114 2.57 -4.95 7.48
N GLN A 115 1.29 -5.00 7.13
CA GLN A 115 0.36 -6.01 7.61
C GLN A 115 -0.51 -6.50 6.45
N LEU A 116 -0.70 -7.81 6.37
CA LEU A 116 -1.70 -8.42 5.50
C LEU A 116 -2.95 -8.71 6.33
N LEU A 117 -4.05 -8.04 6.01
CA LEU A 117 -5.33 -8.21 6.67
C LEU A 117 -6.31 -8.93 5.72
N GLU A 118 -7.38 -9.49 6.28
CA GLU A 118 -8.41 -10.22 5.51
C GLU A 118 -7.82 -11.28 4.57
N GLY A 119 -6.87 -12.09 5.05
CA GLY A 119 -6.22 -13.12 4.25
C GLY A 119 -5.36 -12.58 3.10
N GLY A 120 -4.98 -11.29 3.13
CA GLY A 120 -4.17 -10.63 2.10
C GLY A 120 -4.97 -9.80 1.09
N ARG A 121 -6.29 -9.65 1.27
CA ARG A 121 -7.11 -8.73 0.47
C ARG A 121 -6.86 -7.26 0.83
N ILE A 122 -6.26 -7.00 1.99
CA ILE A 122 -5.82 -5.68 2.39
C ILE A 122 -4.33 -5.75 2.71
N LEU A 123 -3.53 -4.97 1.99
CA LEU A 123 -2.17 -4.65 2.37
C LEU A 123 -2.21 -3.32 3.11
N ARG A 124 -1.87 -3.31 4.40
CA ARG A 124 -1.76 -2.10 5.21
C ARG A 124 -0.30 -1.73 5.39
N THR A 125 0.03 -0.47 5.16
CA THR A 125 1.33 0.12 5.52
C THR A 125 1.15 1.21 6.55
N THR A 126 1.96 1.20 7.60
CA THR A 126 2.06 2.31 8.56
C THR A 126 3.45 2.92 8.45
N ALA A 127 3.54 4.15 7.97
CA ALA A 127 4.77 4.88 7.75
C ALA A 127 4.95 6.00 8.78
N ASP A 128 6.09 5.99 9.48
CA ASP A 128 6.54 7.06 10.38
C ASP A 128 7.75 7.76 9.77
N PHE A 129 7.75 9.09 9.77
CA PHE A 129 8.86 9.90 9.27
C PHE A 129 8.78 11.34 9.79
N VAL A 130 9.81 12.14 9.53
CA VAL A 130 9.89 13.53 9.99
C VAL A 130 9.88 14.47 8.79
N LEU A 131 9.10 15.54 8.91
CA LEU A 131 9.15 16.69 8.02
C LEU A 131 9.94 17.82 8.67
N ASP A 132 10.80 18.46 7.89
CA ASP A 132 11.31 19.78 8.23
C ASP A 132 10.37 20.85 7.67
N THR A 133 9.98 21.76 8.55
CA THR A 133 9.13 22.91 8.21
C THR A 133 9.74 24.20 8.76
N GLN A 134 9.15 25.34 8.44
CA GLN A 134 9.56 26.63 9.01
C GLN A 134 9.42 26.69 10.55
N GLN A 135 8.56 25.86 11.14
CA GLN A 135 8.34 25.80 12.60
C GLN A 135 9.22 24.73 13.29
N GLY A 136 10.15 24.11 12.53
CA GLY A 136 11.02 23.04 12.98
C GLY A 136 10.57 21.65 12.53
N PRO A 137 11.19 20.59 13.10
CA PRO A 137 10.88 19.21 12.76
C PRO A 137 9.49 18.78 13.28
N HIS A 138 8.70 18.14 12.41
CA HIS A 138 7.38 17.61 12.73
C HIS A 138 7.28 16.13 12.41
N PRO A 139 7.01 15.26 13.41
CA PRO A 139 6.77 13.85 13.15
C PRO A 139 5.42 13.66 12.46
N VAL A 140 5.41 12.77 11.47
CA VAL A 140 4.22 12.39 10.72
C VAL A 140 4.04 10.88 10.75
N ASN A 141 2.79 10.48 10.92
CA ASN A 141 2.34 9.12 10.71
C ASN A 141 1.34 9.06 9.55
N VAL A 142 1.52 8.09 8.67
CA VAL A 142 0.59 7.78 7.57
C VAL A 142 0.24 6.30 7.60
N ILE A 143 -1.05 5.99 7.73
CA ILE A 143 -1.58 4.64 7.53
C ILE A 143 -2.20 4.60 6.14
N THR A 144 -1.81 3.62 5.34
CA THR A 144 -2.37 3.39 4.01
C THR A 144 -2.91 1.97 3.90
N ASP A 145 -4.18 1.84 3.53
CA ASP A 145 -4.81 0.58 3.18
C ASP A 145 -4.93 0.44 1.67
N TYR A 146 -4.31 -0.58 1.09
CA TYR A 146 -4.52 -1.01 -0.28
C TYR A 146 -5.54 -2.16 -0.28
N ARG A 147 -6.79 -1.87 -0.64
CA ARG A 147 -7.92 -2.80 -0.54
C ARG A 147 -8.35 -3.29 -1.91
N LEU A 148 -8.19 -4.59 -2.15
CA LEU A 148 -8.66 -5.21 -3.40
C LEU A 148 -10.15 -5.56 -3.30
N SER A 149 -10.95 -5.18 -4.28
CA SER A 149 -12.34 -5.61 -4.36
C SER A 149 -12.43 -7.15 -4.46
N ALA A 150 -13.56 -7.74 -4.04
CA ALA A 150 -13.76 -9.19 -4.16
C ALA A 150 -13.60 -9.69 -5.61
N SER A 151 -14.09 -8.89 -6.58
CA SER A 151 -13.93 -9.15 -8.02
C SER A 151 -12.49 -9.07 -8.50
N GLY A 152 -11.60 -8.37 -7.79
CA GLY A 152 -10.21 -8.12 -8.21
C GLY A 152 -10.08 -7.09 -9.34
N THR A 153 -11.14 -6.34 -9.63
CA THR A 153 -11.20 -5.35 -10.72
C THR A 153 -11.00 -3.91 -10.25
N GLN A 154 -11.08 -3.67 -8.94
CA GLN A 154 -10.88 -2.36 -8.34
C GLN A 154 -9.94 -2.46 -7.15
N LEU A 155 -9.04 -1.49 -7.05
CA LEU A 155 -8.20 -1.27 -5.89
C LEU A 155 -8.60 0.06 -5.27
N THR A 156 -8.98 0.07 -3.99
CA THR A 156 -9.24 1.30 -3.25
C THR A 156 -8.08 1.52 -2.28
N VAL A 157 -7.43 2.67 -2.38
CA VAL A 157 -6.36 3.09 -1.47
C VAL A 157 -6.90 4.16 -0.54
N ILE A 158 -6.85 3.90 0.77
CA ILE A 158 -7.30 4.84 1.80
C ILE A 158 -6.07 5.26 2.59
N GLU A 159 -5.83 6.57 2.69
CA GLU A 159 -4.77 7.12 3.54
C GLU A 159 -5.34 7.92 4.70
N LEU A 160 -4.86 7.61 5.89
CA LEU A 160 -5.05 8.39 7.11
C LEU A 160 -3.72 9.03 7.45
N ARG A 161 -3.70 10.35 7.61
CA ARG A 161 -2.49 11.10 7.94
C ARG A 161 -2.69 11.80 9.26
N SER A 162 -1.68 11.80 10.13
CA SER A 162 -1.72 12.53 11.40
C SER A 162 -1.89 14.05 11.23
N THR A 163 -1.61 14.58 10.03
CA THR A 163 -1.68 16.01 9.71
C THR A 163 -3.02 16.43 9.08
N ARG A 164 -4.02 15.54 8.99
CA ARG A 164 -5.31 15.81 8.34
C ARG A 164 -6.46 15.14 9.08
N ASN A 165 -7.61 15.81 9.11
CA ASN A 165 -8.81 15.29 9.78
C ASN A 165 -9.67 14.38 8.90
N GLN A 166 -9.46 14.40 7.58
CA GLN A 166 -10.23 13.62 6.61
C GLN A 166 -9.32 12.62 5.88
N PRO A 167 -9.80 11.39 5.63
CA PRO A 167 -9.09 10.40 4.84
C PRO A 167 -8.92 10.87 3.40
N LEU A 168 -7.81 10.48 2.79
CA LEU A 168 -7.68 10.49 1.34
C LEU A 168 -8.16 9.14 0.83
N VAL A 169 -8.91 9.15 -0.26
CA VAL A 169 -9.47 7.94 -0.87
C VAL A 169 -9.19 8.00 -2.37
N TYR A 170 -8.44 7.04 -2.85
CA TYR A 170 -8.13 6.87 -4.26
C TYR A 170 -8.75 5.58 -4.75
N VAL A 171 -9.52 5.67 -5.83
CA VAL A 171 -10.10 4.51 -6.51
C VAL A 171 -9.28 4.24 -7.77
N PHE A 172 -8.84 3.01 -7.95
CA PHE A 172 -8.09 2.59 -9.11
C PHE A 172 -8.79 1.44 -9.84
N LYS A 173 -8.64 1.43 -11.15
CA LYS A 173 -9.05 0.37 -12.06
C LYS A 173 -7.84 -0.17 -12.82
N ARG A 174 -8.01 -1.26 -13.56
CA ARG A 174 -6.96 -1.73 -14.45
C ARG A 174 -6.80 -0.76 -15.64
N PRO A 175 -5.57 -0.54 -16.14
CA PRO A 175 -5.35 0.27 -17.34
C PRO A 175 -6.22 -0.21 -18.51
N GLY A 176 -6.84 0.73 -19.23
CA GLY A 176 -7.74 0.44 -20.34
C GLY A 176 -9.19 0.13 -19.95
N ASP A 177 -9.53 0.11 -18.65
CA ASP A 177 -10.92 0.06 -18.20
C ASP A 177 -11.67 1.34 -18.65
N LYS A 178 -12.76 1.15 -19.40
CA LYS A 178 -13.56 2.25 -19.97
C LYS A 178 -14.35 3.03 -18.92
N SER A 179 -14.45 2.52 -17.69
CA SER A 179 -15.14 3.19 -16.58
C SER A 179 -14.29 4.23 -15.86
N ILE A 180 -13.00 4.35 -16.19
CA ILE A 180 -12.12 5.39 -15.64
C ILE A 180 -12.66 6.76 -16.11
N GLY A 181 -13.13 7.56 -15.16
CA GLY A 181 -13.61 8.91 -15.43
C GLY A 181 -12.47 9.91 -15.70
N THR A 182 -12.84 11.09 -16.17
CA THR A 182 -11.94 12.25 -16.16
C THR A 182 -12.13 13.03 -14.87
N ALA A 183 -11.10 13.74 -14.42
CA ALA A 183 -11.29 14.70 -13.33
C ALA A 183 -12.40 15.68 -13.76
N VAL A 184 -13.33 15.98 -12.87
CA VAL A 184 -14.19 17.15 -13.07
C VAL A 184 -13.25 18.34 -12.93
N ASP A 185 -13.24 19.26 -13.90
CA ASP A 185 -12.48 20.49 -13.79
C ASP A 185 -12.97 21.21 -12.53
N GLY A 186 -12.18 21.09 -11.46
CA GLY A 186 -12.41 21.82 -10.23
C GLY A 186 -12.10 23.28 -10.52
N GLU A 187 -13.16 24.05 -10.76
CA GLU A 187 -13.23 25.49 -10.51
C GLU A 187 -12.71 25.74 -9.09
N ASN A 188 -11.41 25.95 -8.93
CA ASN A 188 -10.74 26.49 -7.73
C ASN A 188 -9.24 26.70 -8.05
N ALA A 189 -8.97 27.75 -8.81
CA ALA A 189 -7.69 28.43 -8.82
C ALA A 189 -7.97 29.93 -8.70
N GLU A 190 -8.27 30.36 -7.47
CA GLU A 190 -7.97 31.71 -6.99
C GLU A 190 -6.96 31.59 -5.85
#